data_AF-A0A933Z7D5-F1
#
_entry.id   AF-A0A933Z7D5-F1
#
_cell.length_a   1.000
_cell.length_b   1.000
_cell.length_c   1.000
_cell.angle_alpha   90.00
_cell.angle_beta   90.00
_cell.angle_gamma   90.00
#
_symmetry.space_group_name_H-M   'P 1'
#
loop_
_entity.id
_entity.type
_entity.pdbx_description
1 polymer ?
#
loop_
_entity_poly.entity_id
_entity_poly.type
_entity_poly.pdbx_seq_one_letter_code
_entity_poly.pdbx_strand_id
1 'polypeptide(L)'
;MLAVVAALTCSSFAVIAALSRLRAVGRAVSYDPEMLAKALPKGVAPEFVRRLASVQAKDDADVPWEGELLRAVSEARTQEEARAGANEILLDVESRFSWGTHVPAASARIALFGALLAGVLLLARDARLTNEIVDVVALGAGGAMISLMAGTEATKNARARRKAVDVLVDRVLAARGLAAGESEESGTNSALRGGGKEPG
;
A
#
# COMPACT_ATOMS: atom_id res chain seq x y z
N MET A 1 6.96 -5.79 41.68
CA MET A 1 6.03 -4.77 41.12
C MET A 1 6.67 -3.87 40.06
N LEU A 2 7.70 -3.06 40.36
CA LEU A 2 8.31 -2.14 39.37
C LEU A 2 8.74 -2.81 38.05
N ALA A 3 9.37 -3.99 38.11
CA ALA A 3 9.80 -4.73 36.91
C ALA A 3 8.63 -5.22 36.04
N VAL A 4 7.54 -5.67 36.67
CA VAL A 4 6.31 -6.11 35.97
C VAL A 4 5.64 -4.91 35.30
N VAL A 5 5.55 -3.77 35.99
CA VAL A 5 4.99 -2.53 35.42
C VAL A 5 5.81 -2.06 34.21
N ALA A 6 7.14 -2.11 34.28
CA ALA A 6 8.01 -1.74 33.16
C ALA A 6 7.87 -2.68 31.95
N ALA A 7 7.75 -3.99 32.17
CA ALA A 7 7.51 -4.95 31.09
C ALA A 7 6.13 -4.72 30.44
N LEU A 8 5.11 -4.40 31.24
CA LEU A 8 3.74 -4.18 30.78
C LEU A 8 3.60 -2.89 29.98
N THR A 9 4.27 -1.80 30.39
CA THR A 9 4.29 -0.55 29.63
C THR A 9 5.05 -0.71 28.30
N CYS A 10 6.20 -1.39 28.29
CA CYS A 10 6.92 -1.69 27.05
C CYS A 10 6.11 -2.56 26.08
N SER A 11 5.44 -3.60 26.57
CA SER A 11 4.56 -4.46 25.75
C SER A 11 3.37 -3.67 25.18
N SER A 12 2.71 -2.86 26.02
CA SER A 12 1.58 -2.03 25.60
C SER A 12 2.00 -1.00 24.53
N PHE A 13 3.15 -0.36 24.71
CA PHE A 13 3.68 0.59 23.74
C PHE A 13 4.01 -0.08 22.40
N ALA A 14 4.61 -1.28 22.44
CA ALA A 14 4.89 -2.07 21.24
C ALA A 14 3.62 -2.42 20.46
N VAL A 15 2.56 -2.85 21.16
CA VAL A 15 1.26 -3.16 20.55
C VAL A 15 0.61 -1.91 19.96
N ILE A 16 0.62 -0.78 20.68
CA ILE A 16 0.05 0.49 20.20
C ILE A 16 0.78 0.96 18.93
N ALA A 17 2.11 0.86 18.90
CA ALA A 17 2.91 1.22 17.74
C ALA A 17 2.67 0.28 16.54
N ALA A 18 2.45 -1.01 16.77
CA ALA A 18 2.09 -1.94 15.70
C ALA A 18 0.68 -1.65 15.14
N LEU A 19 -0.29 -1.33 16.01
CA LEU A 19 -1.65 -0.96 15.63
C LEU A 19 -1.72 0.40 14.92
N SER A 20 -0.86 1.35 15.28
CA SER A 20 -0.81 2.65 14.60
C SER A 20 -0.37 2.50 13.15
N ARG A 21 0.58 1.60 12.86
CA ARG A 21 0.95 1.25 11.48
C ARG A 21 -0.22 0.62 10.72
N LEU A 22 -0.94 -0.33 11.33
CA LEU A 22 -2.10 -0.96 10.69
C LEU A 22 -3.16 0.10 10.35
N ARG A 23 -3.41 1.05 11.25
CA ARG A 23 -4.31 2.19 11.00
C ARG A 23 -3.77 3.15 9.94
N ALA A 24 -2.47 3.42 9.91
CA ALA A 24 -1.84 4.27 8.91
C ALA A 24 -2.00 3.66 7.51
N VAL A 25 -1.72 2.36 7.33
CA VAL A 25 -1.97 1.65 6.06
C VAL A 25 -3.46 1.66 5.70
N GLY A 26 -4.34 1.52 6.69
CA GLY A 26 -5.79 1.61 6.52
C GLY A 26 -6.27 2.98 6.03
N ARG A 27 -5.61 4.07 6.46
CA ARG A 27 -5.91 5.46 6.09
C ARG A 27 -5.07 6.01 4.93
N ALA A 28 -4.05 5.28 4.48
CA ALA A 28 -3.18 5.70 3.38
C ALA A 28 -3.94 5.82 2.04
N VAL A 29 -5.11 5.17 1.95
CA VAL A 29 -6.01 5.27 0.80
C VAL A 29 -7.33 5.83 1.31
N SER A 30 -7.78 6.93 0.72
CA SER A 30 -9.00 7.63 1.13
C SER A 30 -10.25 6.90 0.64
N TYR A 31 -10.15 6.25 -0.52
CA TYR A 31 -11.21 5.44 -1.10
C TYR A 31 -10.79 3.98 -1.24
N ASP A 32 -11.76 3.07 -1.44
CA ASP A 32 -11.42 1.68 -1.78
C ASP A 32 -11.00 1.61 -3.27
N PRO A 33 -9.71 1.36 -3.56
CA PRO A 33 -9.20 1.36 -4.93
C PRO A 33 -9.81 0.22 -5.76
N GLU A 34 -10.24 -0.88 -5.12
CA GLU A 34 -10.91 -1.98 -5.81
C GLU A 34 -12.32 -1.59 -6.23
N MET A 35 -13.05 -0.88 -5.37
CA MET A 35 -14.38 -0.36 -5.68
C MET A 35 -14.32 0.74 -6.74
N LEU A 36 -13.32 1.63 -6.67
CA LEU A 36 -13.07 2.61 -7.72
C LEU A 36 -12.74 1.93 -9.06
N ALA A 37 -11.86 0.92 -9.04
CA ALA A 37 -11.54 0.17 -10.24
C ALA A 37 -12.80 -0.49 -10.81
N LYS A 38 -13.66 -1.10 -9.98
CA LYS A 38 -14.95 -1.69 -10.40
C LYS A 38 -15.92 -0.65 -10.97
N ALA A 39 -15.96 0.55 -10.38
CA ALA A 39 -16.81 1.65 -10.82
C ALA A 39 -16.31 2.32 -12.12
N LEU A 40 -15.05 2.09 -12.51
CA LEU A 40 -14.48 2.44 -13.81
C LEU A 40 -14.54 1.22 -14.75
N PRO A 41 -15.63 1.03 -15.52
CA PRO A 41 -15.71 -0.04 -16.49
C PRO A 41 -14.56 0.03 -17.51
N LYS A 42 -14.14 -1.14 -18.02
CA LYS A 42 -13.18 -1.18 -19.13
C LYS A 42 -13.79 -0.48 -20.35
N GLY A 43 -13.05 0.45 -20.96
CA GLY A 43 -13.52 1.21 -22.13
C GLY A 43 -14.41 2.41 -21.81
N VAL A 44 -14.38 2.91 -20.56
CA VAL A 44 -14.99 4.19 -20.19
C VAL A 44 -14.51 5.30 -21.11
N ALA A 45 -15.43 6.18 -21.53
CA ALA A 45 -15.10 7.32 -22.37
C ALA A 45 -14.15 8.30 -21.63
N PRO A 46 -13.15 8.88 -22.32
CA PRO A 46 -12.21 9.86 -21.73
C PRO A 46 -12.91 11.04 -21.04
N GLU A 47 -14.08 11.44 -21.55
CA GLU A 47 -14.88 12.53 -20.99
C GLU A 47 -15.43 12.22 -19.59
N PHE A 48 -15.66 10.95 -19.27
CA PHE A 48 -16.08 10.54 -17.93
C PHE A 48 -14.95 10.68 -16.91
N VAL A 49 -13.71 10.36 -17.32
CA VAL A 49 -12.50 10.55 -16.48
C VAL A 49 -12.27 12.04 -16.22
N ARG A 50 -12.43 12.90 -17.24
CA ARG A 50 -12.37 14.36 -17.08
C ARG A 50 -13.47 14.91 -16.17
N ARG A 51 -14.69 14.38 -16.30
CA ARG A 51 -15.82 14.79 -15.46
C ARG A 51 -15.63 14.38 -14.00
N LEU A 52 -15.07 13.20 -13.74
CA LEU A 52 -14.71 12.77 -12.39
C LEU A 52 -13.62 13.66 -11.79
N ALA A 53 -12.57 13.95 -12.57
CA ALA A 53 -11.48 14.84 -12.14
C ALA A 53 -12.00 16.25 -11.78
N SER A 54 -12.90 16.81 -12.60
CA SER A 54 -13.46 18.14 -12.34
C SER A 54 -14.44 18.20 -11.16
N VAL A 55 -15.15 17.10 -10.87
CA VAL A 55 -15.98 16.97 -9.67
C VAL A 55 -15.10 16.92 -8.41
N GLN A 56 -14.00 16.17 -8.44
CA GLN A 56 -13.08 16.07 -7.29
C GLN A 56 -12.25 17.34 -7.06
N ALA A 57 -11.88 18.06 -8.12
CA ALA A 57 -11.16 19.34 -8.01
C ALA A 57 -12.01 20.44 -7.33
N LYS A 58 -13.33 20.30 -7.29
CA LYS A 58 -14.23 21.32 -6.75
C LYS A 58 -14.35 21.30 -5.22
N ASP A 59 -13.88 20.23 -4.57
CA ASP A 59 -13.93 20.04 -3.11
C ASP A 59 -12.67 20.53 -2.36
N ASP A 60 -11.68 21.08 -3.08
CA ASP A 60 -10.55 22.00 -2.76
C ASP A 60 -9.85 22.06 -1.37
N ALA A 61 -10.19 21.25 -0.36
CA ALA A 61 -9.55 21.33 0.96
C ALA A 61 -8.52 20.23 1.25
N ASP A 62 -8.60 19.09 0.55
CA ASP A 62 -7.62 18.00 0.60
C ASP A 62 -7.96 17.05 -0.54
N VAL A 63 -7.52 17.36 -1.77
CA VAL A 63 -7.76 16.44 -2.90
C VAL A 63 -6.97 15.17 -2.61
N PRO A 64 -7.64 14.03 -2.36
CA PRO A 64 -6.93 12.81 -2.07
C PRO A 64 -6.22 12.33 -3.35
N TRP A 65 -5.15 11.56 -3.20
CA TRP A 65 -4.24 11.16 -4.30
C TRP A 65 -4.99 10.56 -5.52
N GLU A 66 -6.17 9.96 -5.30
CA GLU A 66 -7.04 9.46 -6.37
C GLU A 66 -7.49 10.56 -7.34
N GLY A 67 -7.77 11.76 -6.83
CA GLY A 67 -8.15 12.92 -7.64
C GLY A 67 -6.96 13.56 -8.35
N GLU A 68 -5.78 13.54 -7.73
CA GLU A 68 -4.54 13.93 -8.39
C GLU A 68 -4.22 12.99 -9.55
N LEU A 69 -4.44 11.68 -9.39
CA LEU A 69 -4.26 10.68 -10.44
C LEU A 69 -5.19 10.93 -11.62
N LEU A 70 -6.48 11.11 -11.34
CA LEU A 70 -7.48 11.37 -12.37
C LEU A 70 -7.18 12.68 -13.10
N ARG A 71 -6.76 13.72 -12.38
CA ARG A 71 -6.34 15.00 -12.98
C ARG A 71 -5.12 14.82 -13.87
N ALA A 72 -4.02 14.25 -13.35
CA ALA A 72 -2.77 14.04 -14.09
C ALA A 72 -2.99 13.22 -15.36
N VAL A 73 -3.77 12.14 -15.28
CA VAL A 73 -4.09 11.32 -16.46
C VAL A 73 -5.06 12.04 -17.40
N SER A 74 -5.96 12.91 -16.93
CA SER A 74 -6.88 13.65 -17.81
C SER A 74 -6.24 14.83 -18.54
N GLU A 75 -5.24 15.47 -17.92
CA GLU A 75 -4.58 16.70 -18.39
C GLU A 75 -3.32 16.44 -19.22
N ALA A 76 -2.65 15.29 -19.05
CA ALA A 76 -1.48 14.93 -19.85
C ALA A 76 -1.80 15.03 -21.34
N ARG A 77 -0.85 15.39 -22.19
CA ARG A 77 -1.05 15.53 -23.65
C ARG A 77 -0.65 14.27 -24.40
N THR A 78 0.32 13.55 -23.87
CA THR A 78 0.86 12.32 -24.45
C THR A 78 0.67 11.13 -23.51
N GLN A 79 0.86 9.93 -24.05
CA GLN A 79 0.85 8.69 -23.26
C GLN A 79 1.99 8.64 -22.24
N GLU A 80 3.16 9.14 -22.63
CA GLU A 80 4.35 9.17 -21.78
C GLU A 80 4.15 10.12 -20.59
N GLU A 81 3.56 11.30 -20.83
CA GLU A 81 3.19 12.24 -19.76
C GLU A 81 2.17 11.64 -18.79
N ALA A 82 1.15 10.93 -19.30
CA ALA A 82 0.15 10.29 -18.45
C ALA A 82 0.77 9.20 -17.56
N ARG A 83 1.70 8.41 -18.11
CA ARG A 83 2.44 7.40 -17.35
C ARG A 83 3.40 8.01 -16.33
N ALA A 84 4.11 9.07 -16.71
CA ALA A 84 5.02 9.78 -15.82
C ALA A 84 4.27 10.37 -14.62
N GLY A 85 3.15 11.05 -14.85
CA GLY A 85 2.31 11.59 -13.78
C GLY A 85 1.70 10.51 -12.88
N ALA A 86 1.21 9.41 -13.48
CA ALA A 86 0.74 8.27 -12.69
C ALA A 86 1.86 7.65 -11.82
N ASN A 87 3.07 7.52 -12.36
CA ASN A 87 4.22 6.99 -11.62
C ASN A 87 4.65 7.90 -10.47
N GLU A 88 4.63 9.22 -10.65
CA GLU A 88 4.94 10.18 -9.58
C GLU A 88 3.96 10.05 -8.41
N ILE A 89 2.67 9.90 -8.72
CA ILE A 89 1.63 9.70 -7.71
C ILE A 89 1.75 8.33 -7.04
N LEU A 90 2.07 7.29 -7.81
CA LEU A 90 2.36 5.95 -7.27
C LEU A 90 3.57 5.97 -6.32
N LEU A 91 4.60 6.78 -6.60
CA LEU A 91 5.73 6.98 -5.73
C LEU A 91 5.32 7.62 -4.40
N ASP A 92 4.44 8.63 -4.43
CA ASP A 92 3.93 9.25 -3.20
C ASP A 92 3.07 8.26 -2.38
N VAL A 93 2.19 7.52 -3.04
CA VAL A 93 1.37 6.47 -2.41
C VAL A 93 2.25 5.36 -1.82
N GLU A 94 3.29 4.92 -2.54
CA GLU A 94 4.26 3.96 -2.05
C GLU A 94 5.02 4.49 -0.83
N SER A 95 5.38 5.77 -0.83
CA SER A 95 6.03 6.41 0.31
C SER A 95 5.15 6.32 1.57
N ARG A 96 3.83 6.54 1.42
CA ARG A 96 2.83 6.43 2.51
C ARG A 96 2.67 4.99 3.00
N PHE A 97 2.73 3.99 2.11
CA PHE A 97 2.70 2.57 2.50
C PHE A 97 4.02 2.09 3.13
N SER A 98 5.15 2.66 2.71
CA SER A 98 6.48 2.34 3.23
C SER A 98 6.75 2.96 4.60
N TRP A 99 5.96 3.96 4.99
CA TRP A 99 6.07 4.63 6.27
C TRP A 99 5.92 3.62 7.42
N GLY A 100 6.95 3.58 8.27
CA GLY A 100 6.97 2.69 9.42
C GLY A 100 7.15 1.21 9.08
N THR A 101 7.70 0.86 7.91
CA THR A 101 8.02 -0.53 7.54
C THR A 101 8.87 -1.25 8.59
N HIS A 102 9.73 -0.51 9.26
CA HIS A 102 10.66 -0.98 10.30
C HIS A 102 10.04 -0.95 11.72
N VAL A 103 8.89 -0.29 11.92
CA VAL A 103 8.28 -0.07 13.25
C VAL A 103 7.93 -1.39 13.96
N PRO A 104 7.25 -2.37 13.34
CA PRO A 104 6.88 -3.61 14.05
C PRO A 104 8.09 -4.46 14.47
N ALA A 105 9.15 -4.48 13.67
CA ALA A 105 10.38 -5.18 14.01
C ALA A 105 11.12 -4.49 15.17
N ALA A 106 11.15 -3.15 15.18
CA ALA A 106 11.68 -2.38 16.30
C ALA A 106 10.85 -2.58 17.57
N SER A 107 9.51 -2.54 17.48
CA SER A 107 8.58 -2.77 18.59
C SER A 107 8.73 -4.17 19.19
N ALA A 108 8.85 -5.20 18.34
CA ALA A 108 9.11 -6.57 18.80
C ALA A 108 10.44 -6.69 19.57
N ARG A 109 11.50 -6.04 19.09
CA ARG A 109 12.79 -5.97 19.79
C ARG A 109 12.67 -5.27 21.13
N ILE A 110 11.98 -4.13 21.19
CA ILE A 110 11.75 -3.39 22.43
C ILE A 110 10.98 -4.24 23.45
N ALA A 111 9.94 -4.96 23.02
CA ALA A 111 9.20 -5.88 23.89
C ALA A 111 10.10 -7.00 24.44
N LEU A 112 10.95 -7.59 23.59
CA LEU A 112 11.89 -8.63 23.99
C LEU A 112 12.95 -8.12 24.98
N PHE A 113 13.55 -6.96 24.70
CA PHE A 113 14.52 -6.33 25.60
C PHE A 113 13.89 -5.91 26.93
N GLY A 114 12.65 -5.40 26.92
CA GLY A 114 11.92 -5.06 28.13
C GLY A 114 11.68 -6.28 29.03
N ALA A 115 11.29 -7.41 28.43
CA ALA A 115 11.10 -8.66 29.17
C ALA A 115 12.42 -9.26 29.69
N LEU A 116 13.49 -9.20 28.90
CA LEU A 116 14.83 -9.61 29.33
C LEU A 116 15.32 -8.77 30.51
N LEU A 117 15.19 -7.44 30.43
CA LEU A 117 15.61 -6.53 31.49
C LEU A 117 14.80 -6.77 32.78
N ALA A 118 13.48 -6.96 32.66
CA ALA A 118 12.63 -7.31 33.79
C ALA A 118 13.00 -8.67 34.42
N GLY A 119 13.33 -9.67 33.60
CA GLY A 119 13.83 -10.97 34.05
C GLY A 119 15.17 -10.87 34.80
N VAL A 120 16.13 -10.10 34.27
CA VAL A 120 17.42 -9.85 34.93
C VAL A 120 17.25 -9.14 36.26
N LEU A 121 16.36 -8.14 36.34
CA LEU A 121 16.06 -7.42 37.58
C LEU A 121 15.38 -8.30 38.64
N LEU A 122 14.54 -9.26 38.21
CA LEU A 122 13.94 -10.25 39.13
C LEU A 122 15.01 -11.22 39.65
N LEU A 123 15.87 -11.74 38.78
CA LEU A 123 16.98 -12.62 39.17
C LEU A 123 17.97 -11.91 40.12
N ALA A 124 18.28 -10.64 39.87
CA ALA A 124 19.15 -9.84 40.72
C ALA A 124 18.57 -9.56 42.13
N ARG A 125 17.27 -9.78 42.33
CA ARG A 125 16.58 -9.63 43.62
C ARG A 125 16.46 -10.94 44.41
N ASP A 126 17.23 -11.96 44.07
CA ASP A 126 17.12 -13.31 44.64
C ASP A 126 15.72 -13.94 44.47
N ALA A 127 14.96 -13.47 43.48
CA ALA A 127 13.80 -14.23 43.04
C ALA A 127 14.34 -15.55 42.45
N ARG A 128 14.17 -16.65 43.21
CA ARG A 128 14.26 -18.00 42.65
C ARG A 128 13.36 -18.08 41.41
N LEU A 129 13.52 -19.10 40.56
CA LEU A 129 12.61 -19.39 39.44
C LEU A 129 11.15 -19.51 39.92
N THR A 130 10.50 -18.37 40.11
CA THR A 130 9.13 -18.21 40.56
C THR A 130 8.26 -18.00 39.33
N ASN A 131 6.97 -18.27 39.48
CA ASN A 131 5.98 -18.03 38.43
C ASN A 131 6.04 -16.60 37.86
N GLU A 132 6.52 -15.61 38.62
CA GLU A 132 6.69 -14.23 38.15
C GLU A 132 7.67 -14.08 36.98
N ILE A 133 8.78 -14.83 36.94
CA ILE A 133 9.73 -14.77 35.82
C ILE A 133 9.09 -15.38 34.57
N VAL A 134 8.35 -16.49 34.75
CA VAL A 134 7.61 -17.14 33.67
C VAL A 134 6.55 -16.20 33.10
N ASP A 135 5.81 -15.49 33.95
CA ASP A 135 4.78 -14.53 33.54
C ASP A 135 5.38 -13.36 32.75
N VAL A 136 6.52 -12.81 33.19
CA VAL A 136 7.21 -11.70 32.50
C VAL A 136 7.73 -12.13 31.13
N VAL A 137 8.33 -13.33 31.04
CA VAL A 137 8.80 -13.89 29.77
C VAL A 137 7.62 -14.18 28.84
N ALA A 138 6.53 -14.76 29.36
CA ALA A 138 5.32 -15.02 28.59
C ALA A 138 4.68 -13.73 28.06
N LEU A 139 4.61 -12.67 28.88
CA LEU A 139 4.13 -11.34 28.47
C LEU A 139 5.01 -10.72 27.38
N GLY A 140 6.34 -10.82 27.51
CA GLY A 140 7.28 -10.34 26.50
C GLY A 140 7.14 -11.08 25.17
N ALA A 141 7.07 -12.41 25.21
CA ALA A 141 6.88 -13.25 24.05
C ALA A 141 5.53 -12.98 23.37
N GLY A 142 4.45 -12.82 24.13
CA GLY A 142 3.13 -12.47 23.63
C GLY A 142 3.12 -11.12 22.92
N GLY A 143 3.70 -10.08 23.52
CA GLY A 143 3.81 -8.76 22.91
C GLY A 143 4.63 -8.75 21.61
N ALA A 144 5.72 -9.53 21.58
CA ALA A 144 6.53 -9.70 20.37
C ALA A 144 5.76 -10.43 19.26
N MET A 145 5.06 -11.53 19.57
CA MET A 145 4.24 -12.25 18.60
C MET A 145 3.12 -11.38 18.02
N ILE A 146 2.38 -10.66 18.86
CA ILE A 146 1.31 -9.75 18.41
C ILE A 146 1.87 -8.67 17.49
N SER A 147 3.01 -8.07 17.86
CA SER A 147 3.68 -7.04 17.03
C SER A 147 4.11 -7.59 15.68
N LEU A 148 4.66 -8.80 15.63
CA LEU A 148 5.05 -9.46 14.39
C LEU A 148 3.84 -9.81 13.53
N MET A 149 2.80 -10.42 14.11
CA MET A 149 1.56 -10.76 13.39
C MET A 149 0.92 -9.50 12.80
N ALA A 150 0.77 -8.43 13.58
CA ALA A 150 0.27 -7.15 13.10
C ALA A 150 1.14 -6.55 11.98
N GLY A 151 2.47 -6.69 12.08
CA GLY A 151 3.40 -6.27 11.03
C GLY A 151 3.25 -7.08 9.72
N THR A 152 3.06 -8.40 9.82
CA THR A 152 2.82 -9.24 8.64
C THR A 152 1.49 -8.91 7.97
N GLU A 153 0.44 -8.69 8.77
CA GLU A 153 -0.89 -8.35 8.28
C GLU A 153 -0.93 -6.96 7.64
N ALA A 154 -0.26 -5.97 8.25
CA ALA A 154 -0.09 -4.66 7.66
C ALA A 154 0.65 -4.73 6.31
N THR A 155 1.64 -5.61 6.19
CA THR A 155 2.40 -5.82 4.94
C THR A 155 1.56 -6.50 3.87
N LYS A 156 0.77 -7.52 4.23
CA LYS A 156 -0.19 -8.16 3.32
C LYS A 156 -1.23 -7.15 2.82
N ASN A 157 -1.82 -6.37 3.72
CA ASN A 157 -2.78 -5.33 3.37
C ASN A 157 -2.17 -4.24 2.48
N ALA A 158 -0.95 -3.79 2.76
CA ALA A 158 -0.25 -2.83 1.90
C ALA A 158 -0.04 -3.40 0.48
N ARG A 159 0.37 -4.66 0.36
CA ARG A 159 0.53 -5.32 -0.96
C ARG A 159 -0.79 -5.47 -1.71
N ALA A 160 -1.86 -5.88 -1.02
CA ALA A 160 -3.19 -6.01 -1.61
C ALA A 160 -3.72 -4.66 -2.11
N ARG A 161 -3.57 -3.61 -1.29
CA ARG A 161 -3.96 -2.25 -1.66
C ARG A 161 -3.14 -1.70 -2.82
N ARG A 162 -1.81 -1.90 -2.82
CA ARG A 162 -0.95 -1.53 -3.94
C ARG A 162 -1.39 -2.18 -5.24
N LYS A 163 -1.64 -3.50 -5.23
CA LYS A 163 -2.15 -4.20 -6.41
C LYS A 163 -3.48 -3.63 -6.90
N ALA A 164 -4.38 -3.25 -6.00
CA ALA A 164 -5.64 -2.62 -6.37
C ALA A 164 -5.44 -1.21 -6.95
N VAL A 165 -4.48 -0.43 -6.42
CA VAL A 165 -4.08 0.87 -6.97
C VAL A 165 -3.47 0.71 -8.37
N ASP A 166 -2.57 -0.25 -8.58
CA ASP A 166 -1.98 -0.54 -9.90
C ASP A 166 -3.08 -0.87 -10.92
N VAL A 167 -4.05 -1.72 -10.54
CA VAL A 167 -5.21 -2.04 -11.38
C VAL A 167 -6.07 -0.83 -11.68
N LEU A 168 -6.24 0.08 -10.72
CA LEU A 168 -6.97 1.33 -10.92
C LEU A 168 -6.24 2.22 -11.93
N VAL A 169 -4.93 2.41 -11.79
CA VAL A 169 -4.09 3.17 -12.72
C VAL A 169 -4.17 2.59 -14.13
N ASP A 170 -4.05 1.27 -14.28
CA ASP A 170 -4.18 0.59 -15.57
C ASP A 170 -5.54 0.84 -16.21
N ARG A 171 -6.63 0.83 -15.43
CA ARG A 171 -7.98 1.13 -15.93
C ARG A 171 -8.14 2.59 -16.32
N VAL A 172 -7.57 3.52 -15.55
CA VAL A 172 -7.63 4.96 -15.84
C VAL A 172 -6.84 5.28 -17.11
N LEU A 173 -5.66 4.68 -17.28
CA LEU A 173 -4.89 4.78 -18.53
C LEU A 173 -5.63 4.11 -19.70
N ALA A 174 -6.24 2.94 -19.50
CA ALA A 174 -7.00 2.25 -20.54
C ALA A 174 -8.26 3.01 -20.97
N ALA A 175 -9.00 3.64 -20.04
CA ALA A 175 -10.17 4.47 -20.32
C ALA A 175 -9.84 5.68 -21.19
N ARG A 176 -8.60 6.17 -21.11
CA ARG A 176 -8.13 7.23 -22.00
C ARG A 176 -7.83 6.75 -23.43
N GLY A 177 -7.97 5.45 -23.71
CA GLY A 177 -7.51 4.84 -24.96
C GLY A 177 -6.00 4.65 -25.01
N LEU A 178 -5.32 4.72 -23.86
CA LEU A 178 -3.86 4.70 -23.72
C LEU A 178 -3.33 3.36 -23.19
N ALA A 179 -4.13 2.29 -23.21
CA ALA A 179 -3.63 0.94 -23.00
C ALA A 179 -2.73 0.56 -24.18
N ALA A 180 -1.41 0.58 -23.96
CA ALA A 180 -0.46 0.08 -24.94
C ALA A 180 -0.61 -1.44 -25.08
N GLY A 181 -0.68 -1.90 -26.33
CA GLY A 181 0.16 -3.05 -26.71
C GLY A 181 -0.46 -4.18 -27.52
N GLU A 182 -1.66 -4.07 -28.08
CA GLU A 182 -2.11 -5.03 -29.11
C GLU A 182 -2.98 -4.31 -30.15
N SER A 183 -2.38 -3.90 -31.27
CA SER A 183 -2.99 -3.84 -32.63
C SER A 183 -2.17 -2.94 -33.58
N GLU A 184 -0.88 -3.21 -33.73
CA GLU A 184 -0.17 -2.95 -34.98
C GLU A 184 0.33 -4.30 -35.50
N GLU A 185 -0.51 -5.04 -36.24
CA GLU A 185 -0.09 -6.06 -37.24
C GLU A 185 -1.30 -6.79 -37.88
N SER A 186 -2.27 -6.07 -38.46
CA SER A 186 -3.30 -6.73 -39.29
C SER A 186 -3.84 -5.87 -40.46
N GLY A 187 -3.05 -4.92 -40.97
CA GLY A 187 -3.47 -4.05 -42.08
C GLY A 187 -2.55 -4.06 -43.30
N THR A 188 -1.26 -4.38 -43.14
CA THR A 188 -0.24 -4.05 -44.15
C THR A 188 0.22 -5.24 -44.99
N ASN A 189 -0.60 -6.28 -45.15
CA ASN A 189 -0.22 -7.46 -45.96
C ASN A 189 -1.22 -7.83 -47.07
N SER A 190 -2.07 -6.89 -47.51
CA SER A 190 -2.97 -7.08 -48.66
C SER A 190 -2.54 -6.35 -49.94
N ALA A 191 -1.44 -5.61 -49.95
CA ALA A 191 -1.06 -4.75 -51.09
C ALA A 191 -0.01 -5.34 -52.05
N LEU A 192 0.51 -6.56 -51.82
CA LEU A 192 1.62 -7.11 -52.62
C LEU A 192 1.33 -8.42 -53.36
N ARG A 193 0.07 -8.85 -53.47
CA ARG A 193 -0.27 -10.08 -54.21
C ARG A 193 -1.21 -9.80 -55.39
N GLY A 194 -0.63 -9.66 -56.58
CA GLY A 194 -1.31 -10.06 -57.82
C GLY A 194 -1.50 -9.01 -58.91
N GLY A 195 -0.50 -8.17 -59.19
CA GLY A 195 -0.43 -7.42 -60.46
C GLY A 195 0.69 -7.99 -61.33
N GLY A 196 0.37 -8.84 -62.30
CA GLY A 196 1.36 -9.37 -63.24
C GLY A 196 0.85 -10.55 -64.06
N LYS A 197 0.02 -10.28 -65.07
CA LYS A 197 -0.15 -11.18 -66.21
C LYS A 197 0.07 -10.37 -67.48
N GLU A 198 1.22 -10.59 -68.10
CA GLU A 198 1.65 -10.01 -69.37
C GLU A 198 0.74 -10.46 -70.53
N PRO A 199 0.58 -9.64 -71.58
CA PRO A 199 -0.10 -10.02 -72.81
C PRO A 199 0.88 -10.70 -73.77
N GLY A 200 0.48 -11.86 -74.29
CA GLY A 200 1.05 -12.55 -75.44
C GLY A 200 -0.07 -13.22 -76.21
#